data_AF-A0A960JSA3-F1
#
_entry.id   AF-A0A960JSA3-F1
#
_cell.length_a   1.000
_cell.length_b   1.000
_cell.length_c   1.000
_cell.angle_alpha   90.00
_cell.angle_beta   90.00
_cell.angle_gamma   90.00
#
_symmetry.space_group_name_H-M   'P 1'
#
loop_
_entity.id
_entity.type
_entity.pdbx_description
1 polymer ?
#
loop_
_entity_poly.entity_id
_entity_poly.type
_entity_poly.pdbx_seq_one_letter_code
_entity_poly.pdbx_strand_id
1 'polypeptide(L)'
;LLKRAPREDLEAAFKAGTAPDAPNVLTATPTLEMGIDIGDLSSVMLTSVPRTPASYIQRVGRSGRSSGNSLVTTFVPTDTHGLYYLADPEAMLAGDVRPPNCYLDASEILQRQYIAYLVDRTADGAVDAPLLPRRISKLMKNALDTGGFLRAVIDASVGDPSHVEAFLALFGESLAELSMGLLREFASSGIEAQVKEAVDTWTEHQDDLSKRIKRLTAAADRLEGQAGRTDDDEQTLSDLYGQRSAVRLLLKEHRDEYSLSGLERLRLLPNFMLLDDTITLDASMWSRDESGGFHTEVVEYQRGGRRGIIELAPGNSFYAAGHRHVIDALEIGTADAPAYETWRLCPDCGYGAIDEGAAPAECVRCRSKRIADTGAKHQMLRLKRSYASGSEEAARVYDESDERRRERYNDVLCVDVDPQRIEGAWTLADKAFGAEFAGGTHFRTINLGFAERSGEKRSIAGNAHHVTGFTVCAFCGAVRDVRQRTPDTPFERLHQGWCTVRSGKNTEQWQQVVLYHELNTESVRMLLPVSMFEVA
;
A
#
# COMPACT_ATOMS: atom_id res chain seq x y z
N LEU A 1 1.87 14.33 -6.44
CA LEU A 1 3.13 14.71 -5.74
C LEU A 1 4.05 15.33 -6.77
N LEU A 2 4.68 16.46 -6.47
CA LEU A 2 5.60 17.11 -7.40
C LEU A 2 6.92 16.33 -7.45
N LYS A 3 7.50 16.15 -8.65
CA LYS A 3 8.87 15.64 -8.81
C LYS A 3 9.85 16.66 -8.22
N ARG A 4 11.08 16.22 -7.93
CA ARG A 4 12.10 17.04 -7.23
C ARG A 4 12.33 18.41 -7.88
N ALA A 5 12.68 18.44 -9.17
CA ALA A 5 12.99 19.69 -9.87
C ALA A 5 11.79 20.66 -9.89
N PRO A 6 10.57 20.26 -10.32
CA PRO A 6 9.39 21.13 -10.23
C PRO A 6 9.09 21.66 -8.83
N ARG A 7 9.37 20.86 -7.78
CA ARG A 7 9.19 21.28 -6.39
C ARG A 7 10.22 22.35 -6.00
N GLU A 8 11.50 22.13 -6.32
CA GLU A 8 12.57 23.09 -6.04
C GLU A 8 12.36 24.42 -6.78
N ASP A 9 11.90 24.36 -8.04
CA ASP A 9 11.57 25.55 -8.83
C ASP A 9 10.39 26.33 -8.22
N LEU A 10 9.35 25.63 -7.76
CA LEU A 10 8.20 26.23 -7.08
C LEU A 10 8.61 26.90 -5.76
N GLU A 11 9.43 26.22 -4.96
CA GLU A 11 9.96 26.74 -3.68
C GLU A 11 10.81 28.01 -3.92
N ALA A 12 11.67 28.00 -4.95
CA ALA A 12 12.48 29.15 -5.32
C ALA A 12 11.64 30.33 -5.83
N ALA A 13 10.64 30.07 -6.69
CA ALA A 13 9.74 31.09 -7.21
C ALA A 13 8.91 31.74 -6.11
N PHE A 14 8.39 30.94 -5.17
CA PHE A 14 7.65 31.43 -3.99
C PHE A 14 8.53 32.31 -3.11
N LYS A 15 9.77 31.90 -2.85
CA LYS A 15 10.71 32.65 -2.01
C LYS A 15 11.17 33.97 -2.63
N ALA A 16 11.37 33.99 -3.96
CA ALA A 16 11.77 35.20 -4.66
C ALA A 16 10.63 36.22 -4.73
N GLY A 17 9.41 35.79 -5.08
CA GLY A 17 8.20 36.61 -5.03
C GLY A 17 8.22 37.87 -5.93
N THR A 18 9.15 37.97 -6.89
CA THR A 18 9.36 39.18 -7.69
C THR A 18 8.63 39.18 -9.04
N ALA A 19 8.18 38.03 -9.52
CA ALA A 19 7.46 37.91 -10.79
C ALA A 19 5.94 38.13 -10.59
N PRO A 20 5.22 38.75 -11.55
CA PRO A 20 3.77 38.94 -11.45
C PRO A 20 2.97 37.64 -11.33
N ASP A 21 3.51 36.54 -11.84
CA ASP A 21 2.97 35.18 -11.81
C ASP A 21 3.64 34.30 -10.75
N ALA A 22 4.48 34.88 -9.87
CA ALA A 22 5.09 34.12 -8.78
C ALA A 22 4.00 33.57 -7.84
N PRO A 23 4.12 32.31 -7.41
CA PRO A 23 3.19 31.72 -6.47
C PRO A 23 3.23 32.48 -5.14
N ASN A 24 2.06 32.83 -4.59
CA ASN A 24 1.91 33.51 -3.30
C ASN A 24 1.19 32.65 -2.25
N VAL A 25 0.74 31.44 -2.63
CA VAL A 25 0.12 30.45 -1.74
C VAL A 25 0.70 29.07 -2.07
N LEU A 26 1.20 28.38 -1.05
CA LEU A 26 1.62 26.98 -1.15
C LEU A 26 0.67 26.09 -0.34
N THR A 27 0.12 25.06 -0.98
CA THR A 27 -0.60 23.99 -0.30
C THR A 27 0.30 22.79 -0.18
N ALA A 28 0.53 22.29 1.04
CA ALA A 28 1.46 21.21 1.29
C ALA A 28 0.95 20.19 2.30
N THR A 29 1.50 18.99 2.20
CA THR A 29 1.40 17.92 3.19
C THR A 29 2.42 18.15 4.34
N PRO A 30 2.46 17.32 5.40
CA PRO A 30 3.45 17.44 6.48
C PRO A 30 4.92 17.42 6.04
N THR A 31 5.20 17.16 4.76
CA THR A 31 6.53 17.29 4.15
C THR A 31 7.16 18.68 4.33
N LEU A 32 6.37 19.76 4.44
CA LEU A 32 6.88 21.10 4.77
C LEU A 32 6.97 21.38 6.30
N GLU A 33 6.61 20.41 7.14
CA GLU A 33 6.84 20.47 8.59
C GLU A 33 8.34 20.38 8.90
N MET A 34 9.07 19.56 8.14
CA MET A 34 10.53 19.39 8.22
C MET A 34 11.26 20.58 7.58
N GLY A 35 12.46 20.91 8.09
CA GLY A 35 13.29 22.13 7.90
C GLY A 35 13.57 22.72 6.50
N ILE A 36 12.68 22.60 5.52
CA ILE A 36 12.79 23.23 4.20
C ILE A 36 12.66 24.75 4.39
N ASP A 37 13.60 25.49 3.80
CA ASP A 37 13.67 26.95 3.87
C ASP A 37 12.87 27.59 2.73
N ILE A 38 11.58 27.77 2.98
CA ILE A 38 10.63 28.49 2.10
C ILE A 38 10.55 29.99 2.39
N GLY A 39 11.51 30.55 3.14
CA GLY A 39 11.47 31.94 3.60
C GLY A 39 10.56 32.15 4.82
N ASP A 40 10.24 33.42 5.11
CA ASP A 40 9.32 33.79 6.20
C ASP A 40 7.90 33.94 5.68
N LEU A 41 6.94 33.29 6.36
CA LEU A 41 5.54 33.34 5.99
C LEU A 41 4.81 34.43 6.77
N SER A 42 3.95 35.20 6.08
CA SER A 42 3.04 36.15 6.74
C SER A 42 1.82 35.46 7.36
N SER A 43 1.44 34.29 6.86
CA SER A 43 0.27 33.55 7.32
C SER A 43 0.42 32.04 7.13
N VAL A 44 -0.11 31.27 8.07
CA VAL A 44 -0.20 29.80 8.01
C VAL A 44 -1.64 29.38 8.24
N MET A 45 -2.18 28.56 7.34
CA MET A 45 -3.52 28.01 7.44
C MET A 45 -3.44 26.48 7.57
N LEU A 46 -3.93 25.94 8.68
CA LEU A 46 -3.99 24.51 8.96
C LEU A 46 -5.39 24.00 8.63
N THR A 47 -5.53 23.08 7.69
CA THR A 47 -6.83 22.52 7.25
C THR A 47 -7.42 21.50 8.22
N SER A 48 -6.68 21.12 9.26
CA SER A 48 -7.10 20.25 10.36
C SER A 48 -6.22 20.51 11.57
N VAL A 49 -6.71 20.15 12.76
CA VAL A 49 -5.91 20.16 13.98
C VAL A 49 -4.80 19.10 13.88
N PRO A 50 -3.51 19.47 13.94
CA PRO A 50 -2.39 18.53 14.01
C PRO A 50 -2.57 17.47 15.10
N ARG A 51 -1.97 16.29 14.91
CA ARG A 51 -2.11 15.17 15.87
C ARG A 51 -1.34 15.38 17.17
N THR A 52 -0.28 16.19 17.14
CA THR A 52 0.59 16.45 18.30
C THR A 52 0.88 17.94 18.45
N PRO A 53 1.11 18.42 19.69
CA PRO A 53 1.57 19.78 19.96
C PRO A 53 2.87 20.12 19.21
N ALA A 54 3.82 19.19 19.15
CA ALA A 54 5.08 19.37 18.44
C ALA A 54 4.86 19.69 16.95
N SER A 55 4.00 18.93 16.27
CA SER A 55 3.65 19.19 14.86
C SER A 55 2.92 20.52 14.68
N TYR A 56 2.07 20.90 15.64
CA TYR A 56 1.43 22.21 15.62
C TYR A 56 2.47 23.34 15.65
N ILE A 57 3.33 23.34 16.67
CA ILE A 57 4.36 24.37 16.89
C ILE A 57 5.32 24.44 15.71
N GLN A 58 5.74 23.30 15.15
CA GLN A 58 6.64 23.27 13.99
C GLN A 58 6.01 23.89 12.72
N ARG A 59 4.71 23.70 12.50
CA ARG A 59 4.00 24.26 11.34
C ARG A 59 3.75 25.76 11.49
N VAL A 60 3.30 26.20 12.66
CA VAL A 60 3.00 27.62 12.90
C VAL A 60 4.27 28.45 13.10
N GLY A 61 5.34 27.86 13.61
CA GLY A 61 6.67 28.47 13.74
C GLY A 61 7.40 28.72 12.41
N ARG A 62 6.72 28.52 11.29
CA ARG A 62 7.15 28.90 9.94
C ARG A 62 6.78 30.33 9.58
N SER A 63 5.83 30.92 10.27
CA SER A 63 5.46 32.32 10.08
C SER A 63 5.99 33.24 11.16
N GLY A 64 6.18 34.52 10.82
CA GLY A 64 6.49 35.57 11.78
C GLY A 64 7.95 35.61 12.26
N ARG A 65 8.90 35.03 11.53
CA ARG A 65 10.33 35.00 11.91
C ARG A 65 11.05 36.34 11.67
N SER A 66 10.67 37.08 10.64
CA SER A 66 11.34 38.32 10.23
C SER A 66 10.63 39.58 10.72
N SER A 67 9.29 39.57 10.75
CA SER A 67 8.46 40.72 11.09
C SER A 67 7.88 40.68 12.50
N GLY A 68 7.96 39.52 13.18
CA GLY A 68 7.38 39.28 14.50
C GLY A 68 5.85 39.08 14.52
N ASN A 69 5.14 39.46 13.45
CA ASN A 69 3.68 39.34 13.34
C ASN A 69 3.30 38.33 12.26
N SER A 70 2.43 37.38 12.59
CA SER A 70 1.84 36.45 11.62
C SER A 70 0.41 36.08 11.97
N LEU A 71 -0.37 35.71 10.95
CA LEU A 71 -1.71 35.17 11.13
C LEU A 71 -1.67 33.65 11.04
N VAL A 72 -2.09 32.98 12.11
CA VAL A 72 -2.26 31.52 12.13
C VAL A 72 -3.74 31.22 12.22
N THR A 73 -4.25 30.41 11.30
CA THR A 73 -5.65 29.96 11.29
C THR A 73 -5.69 28.43 11.27
N THR A 74 -6.42 27.83 12.21
CA THR A 74 -6.63 26.38 12.27
C THR A 74 -8.10 26.07 12.04
N PHE A 75 -8.40 25.39 10.94
CA PHE A 75 -9.73 24.86 10.67
C PHE A 75 -9.92 23.56 11.45
N VAL A 76 -10.96 23.51 12.27
CA VAL A 76 -11.22 22.37 13.14
C VAL A 76 -12.34 21.50 12.55
N PRO A 77 -12.04 20.27 12.12
CA PRO A 77 -13.08 19.33 11.68
C PRO A 77 -13.95 18.88 12.86
N THR A 78 -15.13 18.37 12.57
CA THR A 78 -16.09 17.86 13.57
C THR A 78 -15.77 16.44 14.05
N ASP A 79 -14.50 16.01 13.94
CA ASP A 79 -14.07 14.73 14.47
C ASP A 79 -13.74 14.83 15.98
N THR A 80 -13.64 13.69 16.65
CA THR A 80 -13.41 13.62 18.11
C THR A 80 -12.14 14.37 18.52
N HIS A 81 -11.09 14.27 17.71
CA HIS A 81 -9.80 14.94 17.95
C HIS A 81 -9.94 16.46 17.83
N GLY A 82 -10.58 16.94 16.76
CA GLY A 82 -10.81 18.36 16.53
C GLY A 82 -11.67 18.99 17.62
N LEU A 83 -12.79 18.35 17.97
CA LEU A 83 -13.70 18.86 19.00
C LEU A 83 -13.04 18.93 20.39
N TYR A 84 -12.18 17.97 20.75
CA TYR A 84 -11.41 18.01 22.00
C TYR A 84 -10.54 19.28 22.08
N TYR A 85 -9.76 19.56 21.04
CA TYR A 85 -8.88 20.73 21.01
C TYR A 85 -9.58 22.04 20.66
N LEU A 86 -10.82 21.99 20.17
CA LEU A 86 -11.69 23.17 20.09
C LEU A 86 -12.18 23.57 21.48
N ALA A 87 -12.53 22.58 22.32
CA ALA A 87 -12.96 22.80 23.69
C ALA A 87 -11.82 23.26 24.61
N ASP A 88 -10.61 22.73 24.39
CA ASP A 88 -9.39 23.14 25.11
C ASP A 88 -8.21 23.41 24.15
N PRO A 89 -8.16 24.60 23.52
CA PRO A 89 -7.07 24.96 22.62
C PRO A 89 -5.70 25.06 23.30
N GLU A 90 -5.65 25.40 24.59
CA GLU A 90 -4.39 25.54 25.33
C GLU A 90 -3.65 24.21 25.43
N ALA A 91 -4.36 23.08 25.54
CA ALA A 91 -3.76 21.75 25.52
C ALA A 91 -2.99 21.43 24.22
N MET A 92 -3.34 22.03 23.07
CA MET A 92 -2.58 21.89 21.83
C MET A 92 -1.41 22.88 21.77
N LEU A 93 -1.65 24.13 22.18
CA LEU A 93 -0.68 25.22 22.05
C LEU A 93 0.47 25.12 23.06
N ALA A 94 0.13 24.78 24.30
CA ALA A 94 1.07 24.60 25.41
C ALA A 94 1.34 23.12 25.72
N GLY A 95 0.86 22.21 24.86
CA GLY A 95 0.99 20.78 25.07
C GLY A 95 2.44 20.31 25.13
N ASP A 96 2.68 19.25 25.91
CA ASP A 96 4.01 18.72 26.16
C ASP A 96 4.67 18.18 24.87
N VAL A 97 5.85 18.70 24.55
CA VAL A 97 6.67 18.22 23.45
C VAL A 97 7.52 17.08 23.96
N ARG A 98 6.94 15.87 23.89
CA ARG A 98 7.65 14.65 24.29
C ARG A 98 8.82 14.38 23.34
N PRO A 99 10.01 14.04 23.87
CA PRO A 99 11.11 13.58 23.02
C PRO A 99 10.68 12.32 22.25
N PRO A 100 11.15 12.14 21.01
CA PRO A 100 10.85 10.94 20.25
C PRO A 100 11.44 9.73 20.98
N ASN A 101 10.62 8.70 21.16
CA ASN A 101 11.06 7.40 21.65
C ASN A 101 11.24 6.45 20.47
N CYS A 102 12.23 5.56 20.56
CA CYS A 102 12.44 4.47 19.61
C CYS A 102 12.14 3.15 20.30
N TYR A 103 11.31 2.31 19.69
CA TYR A 103 11.09 0.94 20.13
C TYR A 103 12.03 0.03 19.34
N LEU A 104 13.14 -0.38 19.98
CA LEU A 104 14.21 -1.15 19.34
C LEU A 104 13.86 -2.62 19.15
N ASP A 105 12.91 -3.14 19.92
CA ASP A 105 12.46 -4.53 19.92
C ASP A 105 11.54 -4.90 18.74
N ALA A 106 11.26 -3.97 17.82
CA ALA A 106 10.46 -4.23 16.63
C ALA A 106 11.14 -5.28 15.73
N SER A 107 10.72 -6.53 15.88
CA SER A 107 11.35 -7.70 15.24
C SER A 107 11.49 -7.57 13.72
N GLU A 108 10.46 -7.10 13.01
CA GLU A 108 10.52 -6.89 11.55
C GLU A 108 11.59 -5.86 11.14
N ILE A 109 11.77 -4.80 11.95
CA ILE A 109 12.78 -3.77 11.68
C ILE A 109 14.17 -4.36 11.91
N LEU A 110 14.36 -5.10 13.01
CA LEU A 110 15.63 -5.77 13.32
C LEU A 110 16.04 -6.73 12.19
N GLN A 111 15.12 -7.53 11.65
CA GLN A 111 15.39 -8.45 10.54
C GLN A 111 15.84 -7.71 9.27
N ARG A 112 15.14 -6.64 8.86
CA ARG A 112 15.52 -5.83 7.69
C ARG A 112 16.87 -5.12 7.90
N GLN A 113 17.10 -4.60 9.11
CA GLN A 113 18.38 -3.97 9.46
C GLN A 113 19.52 -4.99 9.50
N TYR A 114 19.25 -6.23 9.89
CA TYR A 114 20.25 -7.30 9.87
C TYR A 114 20.62 -7.71 8.44
N ILE A 115 19.67 -7.80 7.50
CA ILE A 115 19.98 -8.00 6.08
C ILE A 115 20.84 -6.82 5.57
N ALA A 116 20.47 -5.58 5.89
CA ALA A 116 21.23 -4.40 5.51
C ALA A 116 22.66 -4.42 6.09
N TYR A 117 22.82 -4.86 7.34
CA TYR A 117 24.11 -5.06 7.98
C TYR A 117 24.95 -6.07 7.19
N LEU A 118 24.41 -7.23 6.82
CA LEU A 118 25.15 -8.21 6.02
C LEU A 118 25.55 -7.66 4.65
N VAL A 119 24.69 -6.88 4.00
CA VAL A 119 25.02 -6.17 2.75
C VAL A 119 26.18 -5.21 2.96
N ASP A 120 26.22 -4.46 4.07
CA ASP A 120 27.35 -3.59 4.41
C ASP A 120 28.65 -4.37 4.64
N ARG A 121 28.56 -5.55 5.27
CA ARG A 121 29.70 -6.48 5.44
C ARG A 121 30.24 -7.04 4.11
N THR A 122 29.46 -7.01 3.03
CA THR A 122 30.01 -7.30 1.69
C THR A 122 30.88 -6.15 1.16
N ALA A 123 30.57 -4.90 1.54
CA ALA A 123 31.29 -3.73 1.07
C ALA A 123 32.66 -3.56 1.76
N ASP A 124 32.77 -3.97 3.02
CA ASP A 124 34.03 -3.99 3.77
C ASP A 124 34.84 -5.30 3.63
N GLY A 125 34.29 -6.28 2.91
CA GLY A 125 34.97 -7.54 2.58
C GLY A 125 34.92 -8.60 3.68
N ALA A 126 34.17 -8.40 4.74
CA ALA A 126 33.98 -9.42 5.77
C ALA A 126 33.03 -10.55 5.36
N VAL A 127 32.12 -10.27 4.41
CA VAL A 127 31.35 -11.28 3.70
C VAL A 127 31.88 -11.35 2.27
N ASP A 128 32.42 -12.50 1.88
CA ASP A 128 32.87 -12.72 0.51
C ASP A 128 31.66 -12.84 -0.43
N ALA A 129 31.51 -11.87 -1.32
CA ALA A 129 30.40 -11.78 -2.26
C ALA A 129 30.86 -11.13 -3.58
N PRO A 130 30.22 -11.46 -4.71
CA PRO A 130 30.43 -10.70 -5.94
C PRO A 130 30.01 -9.23 -5.77
N LEU A 131 30.39 -8.35 -6.69
CA LEU A 131 29.92 -6.96 -6.66
C LEU A 131 28.40 -6.90 -6.83
N LEU A 132 27.73 -6.11 -5.96
CA LEU A 132 26.30 -5.82 -6.07
C LEU A 132 25.98 -5.24 -7.46
N PRO A 133 25.17 -5.93 -8.29
CA PRO A 133 24.77 -5.39 -9.59
C PRO A 133 23.98 -4.09 -9.40
N ARG A 134 24.20 -3.09 -10.27
CA ARG A 134 23.45 -1.81 -10.21
C ARG A 134 21.96 -1.94 -10.55
N ARG A 135 21.58 -2.91 -11.39
CA ARG A 135 20.20 -3.12 -11.84
C ARG A 135 19.61 -4.35 -11.18
N ILE A 136 18.39 -4.23 -10.69
CA ILE A 136 17.72 -5.32 -9.97
C ILE A 136 17.54 -6.56 -10.85
N SER A 137 17.30 -6.42 -12.15
CA SER A 137 17.19 -7.57 -13.05
C SER A 137 18.45 -8.44 -13.10
N LYS A 138 19.64 -7.84 -12.95
CA LYS A 138 20.90 -8.59 -12.90
C LYS A 138 21.10 -9.25 -11.54
N LEU A 139 20.66 -8.60 -10.48
CA LEU A 139 20.68 -9.13 -9.12
C LEU A 139 19.76 -10.35 -8.98
N MET A 140 18.53 -10.24 -9.47
CA MET A 140 17.50 -11.27 -9.32
C MET A 140 17.73 -12.52 -10.15
N LYS A 141 18.32 -12.37 -11.35
CA LYS A 141 18.53 -13.48 -12.29
C LYS A 141 19.28 -14.68 -11.67
N ASN A 142 20.26 -14.41 -10.83
CA ASN A 142 21.10 -15.41 -10.17
C ASN A 142 21.07 -15.25 -8.64
N ALA A 143 19.97 -14.72 -8.09
CA ALA A 143 19.91 -14.33 -6.69
C ALA A 143 20.21 -15.48 -5.73
N LEU A 144 19.63 -16.65 -6.01
CA LEU A 144 19.73 -17.86 -5.17
C LEU A 144 20.78 -18.86 -5.66
N ASP A 145 21.45 -18.58 -6.79
CA ASP A 145 22.45 -19.46 -7.38
C ASP A 145 23.78 -19.37 -6.62
N THR A 146 24.58 -20.44 -6.65
CA THR A 146 25.96 -20.41 -6.13
C THR A 146 26.77 -19.31 -6.83
N GLY A 147 27.39 -18.43 -6.04
CA GLY A 147 28.11 -17.26 -6.55
C GLY A 147 27.22 -16.04 -6.85
N GLY A 148 25.93 -16.10 -6.55
CA GLY A 148 25.03 -14.95 -6.53
C GLY A 148 25.25 -14.05 -5.31
N PHE A 149 24.98 -12.75 -5.46
CA PHE A 149 25.14 -11.77 -4.36
C PHE A 149 24.24 -12.10 -3.17
N LEU A 150 22.94 -12.33 -3.41
CA LEU A 150 22.00 -12.62 -2.32
C LEU A 150 22.25 -14.00 -1.71
N ARG A 151 22.71 -14.98 -2.49
CA ARG A 151 23.15 -16.28 -1.96
C ARG A 151 24.33 -16.13 -1.00
N ALA A 152 25.33 -15.31 -1.34
CA ALA A 152 26.45 -15.03 -0.43
C ALA A 152 26.00 -14.39 0.90
N VAL A 153 25.03 -13.47 0.85
CA VAL A 153 24.42 -12.87 2.06
C VAL A 153 23.68 -13.92 2.90
N ILE A 154 22.90 -14.81 2.28
CA ILE A 154 22.22 -15.91 2.96
C ILE A 154 23.25 -16.86 3.60
N ASP A 155 24.27 -17.26 2.84
CA ASP A 155 25.30 -18.21 3.30
C ASP A 155 26.09 -17.64 4.48
N ALA A 156 26.40 -16.34 4.47
CA ALA A 156 27.03 -15.67 5.61
C ALA A 156 26.15 -15.71 6.86
N SER A 157 24.86 -15.37 6.71
CA SER A 157 23.90 -15.40 7.83
C SER A 157 23.74 -16.79 8.44
N VAL A 158 23.48 -17.79 7.59
CA VAL A 158 23.15 -19.16 8.00
C VAL A 158 24.40 -19.93 8.43
N GLY A 159 25.51 -19.70 7.73
CA GLY A 159 26.76 -20.43 7.93
C GLY A 159 27.62 -19.91 9.09
N ASP A 160 27.50 -18.64 9.47
CA ASP A 160 28.28 -18.04 10.55
C ASP A 160 27.40 -17.21 11.52
N PRO A 161 27.00 -17.80 12.66
CA PRO A 161 26.27 -17.10 13.72
C PRO A 161 27.01 -15.88 14.30
N SER A 162 28.33 -15.74 14.07
CA SER A 162 29.08 -14.57 14.55
C SER A 162 28.53 -13.26 13.98
N HIS A 163 27.94 -13.27 12.78
CA HIS A 163 27.33 -12.09 12.18
C HIS A 163 26.10 -11.62 12.95
N VAL A 164 25.20 -12.53 13.35
CA VAL A 164 24.01 -12.13 14.13
C VAL A 164 24.38 -11.69 15.54
N GLU A 165 25.36 -12.35 16.17
CA GLU A 165 25.83 -11.91 17.50
C GLU A 165 26.54 -10.56 17.44
N ALA A 166 27.36 -10.31 16.41
CA ALA A 166 28.01 -9.01 16.22
C ALA A 166 26.99 -7.89 15.96
N PHE A 167 25.92 -8.18 15.21
CA PHE A 167 24.83 -7.22 15.01
C PHE A 167 24.07 -6.95 16.31
N LEU A 168 23.70 -8.00 17.07
CA LEU A 168 23.03 -7.85 18.37
C LEU A 168 23.88 -7.05 19.37
N ALA A 169 25.20 -7.22 19.36
CA ALA A 169 26.12 -6.49 20.22
C ALA A 169 26.10 -4.96 19.99
N LEU A 170 25.66 -4.48 18.81
CA LEU A 170 25.50 -3.04 18.54
C LEU A 170 24.46 -2.37 19.44
N PHE A 171 23.54 -3.14 20.01
CA PHE A 171 22.44 -2.64 20.84
C PHE A 171 22.72 -2.73 22.34
N GLY A 172 23.81 -3.39 22.76
CA GLY A 172 24.13 -3.59 24.17
C GLY A 172 23.01 -4.30 24.93
N GLU A 173 22.56 -3.71 26.04
CA GLU A 173 21.46 -4.24 26.89
C GLU A 173 20.07 -3.68 26.49
N SER A 174 19.96 -3.04 25.32
CA SER A 174 18.74 -2.31 24.93
C SER A 174 17.66 -3.19 24.28
N LEU A 175 17.96 -4.46 23.98
CA LEU A 175 17.02 -5.40 23.37
C LEU A 175 16.56 -6.44 24.40
N ALA A 176 15.29 -6.81 24.31
CA ALA A 176 14.73 -7.92 25.07
C ALA A 176 15.23 -9.28 24.54
N GLU A 177 15.39 -10.25 25.45
CA GLU A 177 15.82 -11.62 25.13
C GLU A 177 14.93 -12.30 24.07
N LEU A 178 13.62 -12.02 24.08
CA LEU A 178 12.69 -12.54 23.08
C LEU A 178 13.06 -12.04 21.68
N SER A 179 13.26 -10.72 21.52
CA SER A 179 13.64 -10.09 20.25
C SER A 179 14.97 -10.64 19.72
N MET A 180 15.94 -10.84 20.63
CA MET A 180 17.23 -11.44 20.30
C MET A 180 17.06 -12.89 19.82
N GLY A 181 16.22 -13.68 20.50
CA GLY A 181 15.88 -15.05 20.09
C GLY A 181 15.23 -15.13 18.71
N LEU A 182 14.25 -14.26 18.45
CA LEU A 182 13.57 -14.17 17.15
C LEU A 182 14.53 -13.79 16.02
N LEU A 183 15.47 -12.88 16.28
CA LEU A 183 16.45 -12.49 15.27
C LEU A 183 17.46 -13.62 14.98
N ARG A 184 17.88 -14.38 15.99
CA ARG A 184 18.74 -15.56 15.81
C ARG A 184 18.05 -16.64 14.98
N GLU A 185 16.78 -16.92 15.27
CA GLU A 185 15.98 -17.86 14.48
C GLU A 185 15.90 -17.39 13.02
N PHE A 186 15.60 -16.11 12.81
CA PHE A 186 15.58 -15.50 11.49
C PHE A 186 16.93 -15.63 10.77
N ALA A 187 18.04 -15.30 11.41
CA ALA A 187 19.38 -15.39 10.83
C ALA A 187 19.75 -16.83 10.42
N SER A 188 19.30 -17.81 11.19
CA SER A 188 19.62 -19.23 10.97
C SER A 188 18.81 -19.89 9.86
N SER A 189 17.56 -19.47 9.63
CA SER A 189 16.68 -20.10 8.62
C SER A 189 15.66 -19.17 7.96
N GLY A 190 15.22 -18.12 8.66
CA GLY A 190 14.18 -17.21 8.15
C GLY A 190 14.64 -16.35 6.97
N ILE A 191 15.91 -15.93 6.95
CA ILE A 191 16.46 -15.05 5.92
C ILE A 191 16.35 -15.64 4.50
N GLU A 192 16.60 -16.95 4.34
CA GLU A 192 16.53 -17.60 3.03
C GLU A 192 15.09 -17.60 2.49
N ALA A 193 14.11 -17.88 3.35
CA ALA A 193 12.70 -17.84 2.99
C ALA A 193 12.27 -16.43 2.55
N GLN A 194 12.68 -15.39 3.29
CA GLN A 194 12.35 -14.01 2.96
C GLN A 194 12.99 -13.55 1.65
N VAL A 195 14.26 -13.88 1.42
CA VAL A 195 14.94 -13.57 0.15
C VAL A 195 14.29 -14.31 -1.01
N LYS A 196 13.94 -15.59 -0.82
CA LYS A 196 13.24 -16.37 -1.85
C LYS A 196 11.89 -15.75 -2.21
N GLU A 197 11.08 -15.37 -1.23
CA GLU A 197 9.78 -14.72 -1.46
C GLU A 197 9.93 -13.42 -2.28
N ALA A 198 10.96 -12.61 -1.97
CA ALA A 198 11.27 -11.40 -2.72
C ALA A 198 11.66 -11.69 -4.19
N VAL A 199 12.49 -12.71 -4.43
CA VAL A 199 12.91 -13.13 -5.77
C VAL A 199 11.72 -13.66 -6.58
N ASP A 200 10.89 -14.49 -5.97
CA ASP A 200 9.68 -15.05 -6.59
C ASP A 200 8.72 -13.92 -6.98
N THR A 201 8.42 -13.02 -6.02
CA THR A 201 7.56 -11.85 -6.26
C THR A 201 8.06 -10.99 -7.43
N TRP A 202 9.37 -10.72 -7.49
CA TRP A 202 9.96 -9.93 -8.57
C TRP A 202 9.88 -10.66 -9.93
N THR A 203 10.13 -11.97 -9.93
CA THR A 203 10.15 -12.80 -11.15
C THR A 203 8.75 -12.98 -11.72
N GLU A 204 7.77 -13.26 -10.86
CA GLU A 204 6.36 -13.39 -11.24
C GLU A 204 5.83 -12.12 -11.92
N HIS A 205 6.14 -10.95 -11.35
CA HIS A 205 5.73 -9.67 -11.92
C HIS A 205 6.39 -9.42 -13.29
N GLN A 206 7.68 -9.75 -13.44
CA GLN A 206 8.38 -9.63 -14.72
C GLN A 206 7.75 -10.53 -15.81
N ASP A 207 7.43 -11.76 -15.44
CA ASP A 207 6.85 -12.75 -16.34
C ASP A 207 5.42 -12.38 -16.74
N ASP A 208 4.63 -11.85 -15.81
CA ASP A 208 3.29 -11.33 -16.09
C ASP A 208 3.34 -10.18 -17.11
N LEU A 209 4.14 -9.14 -16.85
CA LEU A 209 4.31 -8.02 -17.80
C LEU A 209 4.76 -8.52 -19.19
N SER A 210 5.70 -9.46 -19.24
CA SER A 210 6.18 -10.07 -20.48
C SER A 210 5.07 -10.83 -21.23
N LYS A 211 4.22 -11.57 -20.52
CA LYS A 211 3.05 -12.28 -21.08
C LYS A 211 1.99 -11.29 -21.58
N ARG A 212 1.72 -10.21 -20.82
CA ARG A 212 0.78 -9.14 -21.23
C ARG A 212 1.21 -8.50 -22.55
N ILE A 213 2.50 -8.17 -22.71
CA ILE A 213 3.03 -7.61 -23.97
C ILE A 213 2.80 -8.55 -25.15
N LYS A 214 3.08 -9.86 -24.99
CA LYS A 214 2.86 -10.85 -26.05
C LYS A 214 1.37 -10.92 -26.45
N ARG A 215 0.46 -10.89 -25.48
CA ARG A 215 -0.98 -10.94 -25.71
C ARG A 215 -1.51 -9.66 -26.37
N LEU A 216 -1.05 -8.49 -25.94
CA LEU A 216 -1.41 -7.22 -26.56
C LEU A 216 -0.94 -7.14 -28.01
N THR A 217 0.30 -7.58 -28.30
CA THR A 217 0.79 -7.68 -29.69
C THR A 217 -0.11 -8.58 -30.52
N ALA A 218 -0.40 -9.79 -30.05
CA ALA A 218 -1.26 -10.72 -30.79
C ALA A 218 -2.70 -10.19 -31.01
N ALA A 219 -3.24 -9.44 -30.05
CA ALA A 219 -4.55 -8.81 -30.17
C ALA A 219 -4.55 -7.66 -31.19
N ALA A 220 -3.53 -6.80 -31.16
CA ALA A 220 -3.36 -5.69 -32.10
C ALA A 220 -3.17 -6.22 -33.54
N ASP A 221 -2.26 -7.18 -33.73
CA ASP A 221 -1.98 -7.77 -35.05
C ASP A 221 -3.23 -8.43 -35.65
N ARG A 222 -4.07 -9.07 -34.82
CA ARG A 222 -5.34 -9.68 -35.25
C ARG A 222 -6.33 -8.61 -35.76
N LEU A 223 -6.46 -7.51 -35.03
CA LEU A 223 -7.38 -6.42 -35.37
C LEU A 223 -6.89 -5.65 -36.59
N GLU A 224 -5.58 -5.45 -36.75
CA GLU A 224 -4.99 -4.85 -37.95
C GLU A 224 -5.22 -5.68 -39.22
N GLY A 225 -5.17 -7.01 -39.10
CA GLY A 225 -5.41 -7.91 -40.23
C GLY A 225 -6.87 -8.01 -40.68
N GLN A 226 -7.81 -7.40 -39.96
CA GLN A 226 -9.23 -7.43 -40.31
C GLN A 226 -9.56 -6.43 -41.43
N ALA A 227 -10.26 -6.89 -42.46
CA ALA A 227 -10.79 -6.04 -43.53
C ALA A 227 -12.11 -5.38 -43.09
N GLY A 228 -12.31 -4.10 -43.43
CA GLY A 228 -13.54 -3.37 -43.12
C GLY A 228 -13.66 -2.92 -41.66
N ARG A 229 -12.54 -2.52 -41.04
CA ARG A 229 -12.53 -1.95 -39.69
C ARG A 229 -13.47 -0.75 -39.58
N THR A 230 -14.28 -0.76 -38.53
CA THR A 230 -15.11 0.38 -38.12
C THR A 230 -14.27 1.41 -37.35
N ASP A 231 -14.82 2.61 -37.12
CA ASP A 231 -14.18 3.62 -36.28
C ASP A 231 -13.93 3.08 -34.84
N ASP A 232 -14.83 2.23 -34.34
CA ASP A 232 -14.69 1.56 -33.04
C ASP A 232 -13.52 0.54 -33.02
N ASP A 233 -13.27 -0.14 -34.14
CA ASP A 233 -12.11 -1.03 -34.30
C ASP A 233 -10.81 -0.24 -34.35
N GLU A 234 -10.79 0.92 -35.02
CA GLU A 234 -9.64 1.81 -35.02
C GLU A 234 -9.32 2.37 -33.63
N GLN A 235 -10.36 2.75 -32.87
CA GLN A 235 -10.22 3.18 -31.49
C GLN A 235 -9.68 2.04 -30.61
N THR A 236 -10.23 0.84 -30.76
CA THR A 236 -9.78 -0.34 -30.01
C THR A 236 -8.33 -0.69 -30.32
N LEU A 237 -7.91 -0.59 -31.59
CA LEU A 237 -6.52 -0.80 -31.99
C LEU A 237 -5.59 0.25 -31.36
N SER A 238 -6.04 1.50 -31.34
CA SER A 238 -5.35 2.61 -30.66
C SER A 238 -5.09 2.28 -29.19
N ASP A 239 -6.11 1.81 -28.48
CA ASP A 239 -6.03 1.46 -27.07
C ASP A 239 -5.12 0.26 -26.81
N LEU A 240 -5.15 -0.76 -27.69
CA LEU A 240 -4.23 -1.89 -27.61
C LEU A 240 -2.77 -1.45 -27.76
N TYR A 241 -2.49 -0.50 -28.65
CA TYR A 241 -1.15 0.05 -28.81
C TYR A 241 -0.70 0.90 -27.63
N GLY A 242 -1.57 1.77 -27.12
CA GLY A 242 -1.32 2.53 -25.90
C GLY A 242 -1.01 1.62 -24.71
N GLN A 243 -1.85 0.60 -24.46
CA GLN A 243 -1.62 -0.38 -23.40
C GLN A 243 -0.30 -1.15 -23.61
N ARG A 244 0.01 -1.56 -24.84
CA ARG A 244 1.27 -2.29 -25.14
C ARG A 244 2.49 -1.43 -24.84
N SER A 245 2.44 -0.15 -25.21
CA SER A 245 3.50 0.81 -24.92
C SER A 245 3.68 0.99 -23.41
N ALA A 246 2.57 1.13 -22.66
CA ALA A 246 2.59 1.31 -21.21
C ALA A 246 3.22 0.10 -20.49
N VAL A 247 2.78 -1.12 -20.84
CA VAL A 247 3.31 -2.34 -20.23
C VAL A 247 4.79 -2.55 -20.60
N ARG A 248 5.24 -2.13 -21.79
CA ARG A 248 6.68 -2.15 -22.15
C ARG A 248 7.48 -1.19 -21.28
N LEU A 249 6.94 -0.01 -20.98
CA LEU A 249 7.60 0.95 -20.09
C LEU A 249 7.71 0.39 -18.68
N LEU A 250 6.61 -0.14 -18.12
CA LEU A 250 6.60 -0.82 -16.81
C LEU A 250 7.63 -1.95 -16.74
N LEU A 251 7.69 -2.81 -17.76
CA LEU A 251 8.67 -3.91 -17.78
C LEU A 251 10.12 -3.40 -17.81
N LYS A 252 10.37 -2.30 -18.53
CA LYS A 252 11.68 -1.67 -18.58
C LYS A 252 12.04 -1.10 -17.20
N GLU A 253 11.14 -0.35 -16.57
CA GLU A 253 11.34 0.22 -15.24
C GLU A 253 11.58 -0.86 -14.18
N HIS A 254 10.75 -1.91 -14.15
CA HIS A 254 10.91 -3.07 -13.25
C HIS A 254 12.27 -3.78 -13.41
N ARG A 255 12.83 -3.79 -14.62
CA ARG A 255 14.14 -4.41 -14.91
C ARG A 255 15.32 -3.51 -14.61
N ASP A 256 15.19 -2.23 -14.94
CA ASP A 256 16.27 -1.24 -14.88
C ASP A 256 16.32 -0.49 -13.54
N GLU A 257 15.36 -0.73 -12.65
CA GLU A 257 15.35 -0.23 -11.27
C GLU A 257 16.70 -0.47 -10.57
N TYR A 258 17.13 0.54 -9.81
CA TYR A 258 18.35 0.46 -9.02
C TYR A 258 18.21 -0.58 -7.92
N SER A 259 19.21 -1.46 -7.76
CA SER A 259 19.08 -2.64 -6.90
C SER A 259 18.73 -2.32 -5.45
N LEU A 260 19.29 -1.27 -4.84
CA LEU A 260 18.94 -0.93 -3.45
C LEU A 260 17.46 -0.49 -3.34
N SER A 261 17.00 0.37 -4.26
CA SER A 261 15.59 0.80 -4.29
C SER A 261 14.64 -0.37 -4.49
N GLY A 262 15.01 -1.32 -5.36
CA GLY A 262 14.18 -2.50 -5.56
C GLY A 262 14.23 -3.49 -4.38
N LEU A 263 15.35 -3.62 -3.67
CA LEU A 263 15.43 -4.40 -2.43
C LEU A 263 14.62 -3.77 -1.28
N GLU A 264 14.56 -2.44 -1.19
CA GLU A 264 13.67 -1.71 -0.27
C GLU A 264 12.19 -1.96 -0.62
N ARG A 265 11.84 -1.90 -1.90
CA ARG A 265 10.48 -2.16 -2.41
C ARG A 265 10.05 -3.62 -2.15
N LEU A 266 10.98 -4.56 -2.25
CA LEU A 266 10.77 -5.98 -1.96
C LEU A 266 10.92 -6.32 -0.47
N ARG A 267 11.06 -5.31 0.40
CA ARG A 267 11.11 -5.44 1.87
C ARG A 267 12.29 -6.25 2.41
N LEU A 268 13.37 -6.36 1.64
CA LEU A 268 14.62 -6.93 2.10
C LEU A 268 15.47 -5.87 2.81
N LEU A 269 15.36 -4.61 2.41
CA LEU A 269 16.03 -3.49 3.06
C LEU A 269 15.05 -2.53 3.74
N PRO A 270 15.49 -1.80 4.79
CA PRO A 270 14.66 -0.79 5.45
C PRO A 270 14.21 0.31 4.49
N ASN A 271 12.96 0.77 4.64
CA ASN A 271 12.43 1.92 3.90
C ASN A 271 11.79 2.92 4.89
N PHE A 272 11.38 4.10 4.39
CA PHE A 272 10.75 5.14 5.23
C PHE A 272 9.37 4.74 5.81
N MET A 273 8.72 3.73 5.25
CA MET A 273 7.45 3.18 5.72
C MET A 273 7.76 2.01 6.69
N LEU A 274 8.29 2.37 7.86
CA LEU A 274 8.91 1.48 8.86
C LEU A 274 8.18 0.15 9.16
N LEU A 275 6.84 0.10 9.09
CA LEU A 275 6.03 -1.04 9.55
C LEU A 275 4.93 -1.51 8.58
N ASP A 276 4.50 -0.68 7.62
CA ASP A 276 3.31 -0.96 6.80
C ASP A 276 3.68 -1.39 5.37
N ASP A 277 2.84 -2.22 4.78
CA ASP A 277 2.91 -2.60 3.39
C ASP A 277 2.67 -1.40 2.50
N THR A 278 3.35 -1.33 1.36
CA THR A 278 3.00 -0.36 0.32
C THR A 278 2.08 -1.00 -0.71
N ILE A 279 1.00 -0.30 -1.04
CA ILE A 279 0.12 -0.63 -2.16
C ILE A 279 0.43 0.34 -3.30
N THR A 280 0.63 -0.21 -4.49
CA THR A 280 0.95 0.55 -5.69
C THR A 280 -0.27 0.71 -6.59
N LEU A 281 -0.43 1.89 -7.18
CA LEU A 281 -1.30 2.16 -8.31
C LEU A 281 -0.43 2.42 -9.54
N ASP A 282 -0.61 1.60 -10.57
CA ASP A 282 -0.03 1.83 -11.89
C ASP A 282 -1.02 2.63 -12.72
N ALA A 283 -0.74 3.93 -12.87
CA ALA A 283 -1.51 4.81 -13.71
C ALA A 283 -0.83 4.95 -15.07
N SER A 284 -1.42 4.35 -16.10
CA SER A 284 -0.93 4.46 -17.48
C SER A 284 -1.86 5.33 -18.31
N MET A 285 -1.28 6.30 -19.03
CA MET A 285 -2.00 7.16 -19.96
C MET A 285 -1.32 7.14 -21.33
N TRP A 286 -2.11 7.28 -22.38
CA TRP A 286 -1.59 7.41 -23.74
C TRP A 286 -2.32 8.48 -24.53
N SER A 287 -1.57 9.14 -25.41
CA SER A 287 -2.08 10.10 -26.40
C SER A 287 -1.44 9.82 -27.76
N ARG A 288 -2.14 10.16 -28.84
CA ARG A 288 -1.58 10.15 -30.19
C ARG A 288 -0.80 11.43 -30.41
N ASP A 289 0.41 11.32 -30.91
CA ASP A 289 1.19 12.46 -31.39
C ASP A 289 0.78 12.86 -32.82
N GLU A 290 1.24 14.04 -33.26
CA GLU A 290 0.96 14.58 -34.60
C GLU A 290 1.53 13.71 -35.74
N SER A 291 2.49 12.83 -35.45
CA SER A 291 3.09 11.90 -36.41
C SER A 291 2.38 10.53 -36.46
N GLY A 292 1.32 10.35 -35.66
CA GLY A 292 0.59 9.08 -35.54
C GLY A 292 1.28 8.06 -34.60
N GLY A 293 2.37 8.43 -33.93
CA GLY A 293 2.97 7.68 -32.84
C GLY A 293 2.17 7.82 -31.54
N PHE A 294 2.49 6.97 -30.57
CA PHE A 294 1.86 6.99 -29.25
C PHE A 294 2.85 7.56 -28.24
N HIS A 295 2.48 8.68 -27.62
CA HIS A 295 3.09 9.10 -26.37
C HIS A 295 2.44 8.31 -25.23
N THR A 296 3.25 7.75 -24.35
CA THR A 296 2.75 6.97 -23.22
C THR A 296 3.48 7.40 -21.97
N GLU A 297 2.71 7.77 -20.96
CA GLU A 297 3.21 8.07 -19.63
C GLU A 297 2.71 6.99 -18.68
N VAL A 298 3.62 6.49 -17.85
CA VAL A 298 3.27 5.62 -16.74
C VAL A 298 3.78 6.27 -15.46
N VAL A 299 2.91 6.34 -14.47
CA VAL A 299 3.23 6.87 -13.15
C VAL A 299 2.78 5.87 -12.10
N GLU A 300 3.71 5.46 -11.25
CA GLU A 300 3.41 4.67 -10.06
C GLU A 300 3.09 5.59 -8.87
N TYR A 301 1.97 5.33 -8.20
CA TYR A 301 1.61 6.01 -6.96
C TYR A 301 1.55 5.00 -5.81
N GLN A 302 2.12 5.37 -4.67
CA GLN A 302 2.18 4.50 -3.50
C GLN A 302 1.33 5.03 -2.35
N ARG A 303 0.72 4.11 -1.59
CA ARG A 303 0.01 4.37 -0.33
C ARG A 303 0.36 3.30 0.69
N GLY A 304 0.41 3.68 1.98
CA GLY A 304 0.49 2.71 3.07
C GLY A 304 -0.72 1.79 3.09
N GLY A 305 -0.53 0.53 3.47
CA GLY A 305 -1.42 -0.60 3.24
C GLY A 305 -2.85 -0.34 3.68
N ARG A 306 -3.03 0.10 4.93
CA ARG A 306 -4.37 0.37 5.47
C ARG A 306 -5.15 1.43 4.69
N ARG A 307 -4.49 2.49 4.20
CA ARG A 307 -5.16 3.50 3.37
C ARG A 307 -5.26 3.08 1.91
N GLY A 308 -4.27 2.33 1.41
CA GLY A 308 -4.19 1.88 0.03
C GLY A 308 -5.36 0.99 -0.35
N ILE A 309 -5.87 0.15 0.56
CA ILE A 309 -7.05 -0.68 0.29
C ILE A 309 -8.37 0.10 0.16
N ILE A 310 -8.35 1.42 0.38
CA ILE A 310 -9.51 2.33 0.21
C ILE A 310 -9.22 3.36 -0.88
N GLU A 311 -8.09 4.05 -0.80
CA GLU A 311 -7.70 5.08 -1.78
C GLU A 311 -7.38 4.50 -3.15
N LEU A 312 -6.83 3.28 -3.19
CA LEU A 312 -6.43 2.58 -4.41
C LEU A 312 -7.40 1.42 -4.75
N ALA A 313 -8.61 1.44 -4.19
CA ALA A 313 -9.64 0.45 -4.47
C ALA A 313 -10.40 0.75 -5.78
N PRO A 314 -10.98 -0.28 -6.45
CA PRO A 314 -11.72 -0.10 -7.69
C PRO A 314 -12.92 0.82 -7.56
N GLY A 315 -13.10 1.72 -8.52
CA GLY A 315 -14.15 2.73 -8.57
C GLY A 315 -13.73 4.06 -7.96
N ASN A 316 -12.66 4.08 -7.16
CA ASN A 316 -12.11 5.33 -6.68
C ASN A 316 -11.38 6.09 -7.80
N SER A 317 -11.27 7.41 -7.63
CA SER A 317 -10.51 8.29 -8.52
C SER A 317 -9.27 8.82 -7.82
N PHE A 318 -8.11 8.53 -8.37
CA PHE A 318 -6.84 9.06 -7.90
C PHE A 318 -6.46 10.30 -8.72
N TYR A 319 -6.39 11.46 -8.05
CA TYR A 319 -6.10 12.73 -8.69
C TYR A 319 -4.63 13.10 -8.50
N ALA A 320 -3.87 13.19 -9.59
CA ALA A 320 -2.47 13.57 -9.56
C ALA A 320 -2.02 14.21 -10.88
N ALA A 321 -1.12 15.18 -10.79
CA ALA A 321 -0.51 15.85 -11.95
C ALA A 321 -1.51 16.43 -12.98
N GLY A 322 -2.70 16.86 -12.55
CA GLY A 322 -3.75 17.37 -13.46
C GLY A 322 -4.62 16.27 -14.10
N HIS A 323 -4.40 15.01 -13.73
CA HIS A 323 -5.14 13.87 -14.24
C HIS A 323 -5.98 13.21 -13.14
N ARG A 324 -7.11 12.62 -13.56
CA ARG A 324 -8.02 11.79 -12.78
C ARG A 324 -7.89 10.35 -13.27
N HIS A 325 -7.23 9.52 -12.48
CA HIS A 325 -7.08 8.09 -12.75
C HIS A 325 -8.19 7.30 -12.06
N VAL A 326 -9.11 6.74 -12.84
CA VAL A 326 -10.15 5.84 -12.31
C VAL A 326 -9.57 4.45 -12.20
N ILE A 327 -9.54 3.91 -10.97
CA ILE A 327 -9.01 2.58 -10.71
C ILE A 327 -10.04 1.54 -11.15
N ASP A 328 -9.68 0.70 -12.10
CA ASP A 328 -10.63 -0.17 -12.79
C ASP A 328 -10.17 -1.62 -12.95
N ALA A 329 -8.98 -1.95 -12.44
CA ALA A 329 -8.47 -3.30 -12.39
C ALA A 329 -7.53 -3.54 -11.20
N LEU A 330 -7.37 -4.81 -10.86
CA LEU A 330 -6.59 -5.29 -9.73
C LEU A 330 -5.54 -6.31 -10.17
N GLU A 331 -4.42 -6.40 -9.47
CA GLU A 331 -3.50 -7.52 -9.62
C GLU A 331 -4.07 -8.74 -8.89
N ILE A 332 -4.43 -9.77 -9.65
CA ILE A 332 -5.15 -10.96 -9.13
C ILE A 332 -4.38 -12.27 -9.34
N GLY A 333 -3.09 -12.20 -9.69
CA GLY A 333 -2.31 -13.37 -10.08
C GLY A 333 -2.75 -13.93 -11.45
N THR A 334 -2.60 -15.24 -11.62
CA THR A 334 -2.98 -15.95 -12.85
C THR A 334 -4.17 -16.88 -12.59
N ALA A 335 -4.82 -17.38 -13.64
CA ALA A 335 -5.94 -18.32 -13.46
C ALA A 335 -5.52 -19.64 -12.78
N ASP A 336 -4.29 -20.09 -13.02
CA ASP A 336 -3.74 -21.34 -12.43
C ASP A 336 -3.16 -21.11 -11.03
N ALA A 337 -2.82 -19.86 -10.70
CA ALA A 337 -2.31 -19.43 -9.40
C ALA A 337 -2.92 -18.05 -9.05
N PRO A 338 -4.19 -18.02 -8.62
CA PRO A 338 -4.86 -16.77 -8.25
C PRO A 338 -4.24 -16.20 -6.98
N ALA A 339 -4.12 -14.88 -6.91
CA ALA A 339 -3.59 -14.18 -5.73
C ALA A 339 -4.65 -13.99 -4.62
N TYR A 340 -5.91 -14.34 -4.88
CA TYR A 340 -6.95 -14.37 -3.87
C TYR A 340 -7.09 -15.78 -3.28
N GLU A 341 -7.38 -15.82 -1.99
CA GLU A 341 -7.50 -17.05 -1.22
C GLU A 341 -8.88 -17.13 -0.60
N THR A 342 -9.31 -18.36 -0.31
CA THR A 342 -10.53 -18.57 0.48
C THR A 342 -10.17 -18.46 1.95
N TRP A 343 -10.79 -17.53 2.65
CA TRP A 343 -10.60 -17.30 4.08
C TRP A 343 -11.88 -17.60 4.85
N ARG A 344 -11.73 -18.04 6.11
CA ARG A 344 -12.81 -18.04 7.09
C ARG A 344 -12.61 -16.95 8.12
N LEU A 345 -13.62 -16.10 8.28
CA LEU A 345 -13.67 -15.05 9.29
C LEU A 345 -14.72 -15.41 10.35
N CYS A 346 -14.33 -15.41 11.61
CA CYS A 346 -15.24 -15.68 12.72
C CYS A 346 -16.28 -14.54 12.82
N PRO A 347 -17.58 -14.87 12.75
CA PRO A 347 -18.63 -13.87 12.81
C PRO A 347 -18.68 -13.04 14.08
N ASP A 348 -18.15 -13.57 15.19
CA ASP A 348 -18.30 -12.98 16.52
C ASP A 348 -17.04 -12.24 17.00
N CYS A 349 -15.83 -12.76 16.74
CA CYS A 349 -14.59 -12.15 17.23
C CYS A 349 -13.62 -11.67 16.13
N GLY A 350 -13.91 -11.94 14.85
CA GLY A 350 -13.07 -11.49 13.74
C GLY A 350 -11.79 -12.31 13.51
N TYR A 351 -11.52 -13.35 14.31
CA TYR A 351 -10.45 -14.31 14.02
C TYR A 351 -10.57 -14.82 12.58
N GLY A 352 -9.48 -14.91 11.84
CA GLY A 352 -9.55 -15.51 10.52
C GLY A 352 -8.29 -16.18 10.05
N ALA A 353 -8.49 -17.25 9.28
CA ALA A 353 -7.46 -18.09 8.71
C ALA A 353 -7.85 -18.51 7.28
N ILE A 354 -6.88 -18.96 6.50
CA ILE A 354 -7.10 -19.56 5.19
C ILE A 354 -7.93 -20.85 5.38
N ASP A 355 -8.93 -21.04 4.52
CA ASP A 355 -9.80 -22.21 4.53
C ASP A 355 -9.10 -23.40 3.84
N GLU A 356 -8.59 -24.34 4.63
CA GLU A 356 -7.98 -25.59 4.14
C GLU A 356 -9.03 -26.64 3.70
N GLY A 357 -10.27 -26.22 3.44
CA GLY A 357 -11.38 -27.03 2.96
C GLY A 357 -12.30 -27.59 4.04
N ALA A 358 -11.76 -28.12 5.15
CA ALA A 358 -12.56 -28.63 6.26
C ALA A 358 -13.00 -27.49 7.21
N ALA A 359 -14.31 -27.37 7.46
CA ALA A 359 -14.83 -26.36 8.38
C ALA A 359 -14.41 -26.67 9.82
N PRO A 360 -13.78 -25.73 10.56
CA PRO A 360 -13.53 -25.92 11.98
C PRO A 360 -14.86 -25.99 12.74
N ALA A 361 -14.95 -26.90 13.72
CA ALA A 361 -16.18 -27.08 14.51
C ALA A 361 -16.50 -25.84 15.39
N GLU A 362 -15.46 -25.15 15.83
CA GLU A 362 -15.56 -23.93 16.65
C GLU A 362 -14.35 -23.01 16.42
N CYS A 363 -14.53 -21.73 16.72
CA CYS A 363 -13.47 -20.72 16.61
C CYS A 363 -12.39 -20.95 17.68
N VAL A 364 -11.12 -20.94 17.29
CA VAL A 364 -9.99 -21.12 18.22
C VAL A 364 -9.84 -20.01 19.25
N ARG A 365 -10.42 -18.82 18.98
CA ARG A 365 -10.39 -17.67 19.89
C ARG A 365 -11.60 -17.61 20.80
N CYS A 366 -12.80 -17.49 20.24
CA CYS A 366 -14.03 -17.26 21.03
C CYS A 366 -14.91 -18.51 21.21
N ARG A 367 -14.51 -19.67 20.67
CA ARG A 367 -15.27 -20.95 20.72
C ARG A 367 -16.64 -20.91 20.05
N SER A 368 -16.94 -19.86 19.29
CA SER A 368 -18.18 -19.79 18.51
C SER A 368 -18.21 -20.85 17.41
N LYS A 369 -19.33 -21.56 17.29
CA LYS A 369 -19.59 -22.53 16.22
C LYS A 369 -19.94 -21.86 14.88
N ARG A 370 -20.25 -20.56 14.88
CA ARG A 370 -20.64 -19.80 13.68
C ARG A 370 -19.51 -19.67 12.65
N ILE A 371 -18.25 -19.98 13.04
CA ILE A 371 -17.13 -20.03 12.09
C ILE A 371 -17.27 -21.16 11.06
N ALA A 372 -18.06 -22.20 11.38
CA ALA A 372 -18.33 -23.30 10.47
C ALA A 372 -19.26 -22.90 9.31
N ASP A 373 -20.10 -21.88 9.54
CA ASP A 373 -21.12 -21.43 8.60
C ASP A 373 -20.53 -21.01 7.25
N THR A 374 -21.27 -21.23 6.16
CA THR A 374 -20.86 -20.80 4.82
C THR A 374 -20.68 -19.28 4.72
N GLY A 375 -21.45 -18.50 5.50
CA GLY A 375 -21.35 -17.04 5.54
C GLY A 375 -20.02 -16.53 6.09
N ALA A 376 -19.27 -17.36 6.83
CA ALA A 376 -17.93 -17.05 7.31
C ALA A 376 -16.85 -17.18 6.21
N LYS A 377 -17.16 -17.79 5.05
CA LYS A 377 -16.21 -17.90 3.94
C LYS A 377 -16.19 -16.65 3.06
N HIS A 378 -15.00 -16.11 2.82
CA HIS A 378 -14.77 -14.95 1.97
C HIS A 378 -13.62 -15.22 1.01
N GLN A 379 -13.77 -14.78 -0.24
CA GLN A 379 -12.65 -14.72 -1.18
C GLN A 379 -11.91 -13.41 -0.94
N MET A 380 -10.69 -13.49 -0.42
CA MET A 380 -9.92 -12.33 0.02
C MET A 380 -8.68 -12.16 -0.85
N LEU A 381 -8.50 -10.96 -1.38
CA LEU A 381 -7.32 -10.57 -2.15
C LEU A 381 -6.47 -9.61 -1.32
N ARG A 382 -5.22 -9.99 -1.05
CA ARG A 382 -4.25 -9.05 -0.46
C ARG A 382 -3.89 -8.03 -1.53
N LEU A 383 -4.36 -6.79 -1.38
CA LEU A 383 -4.14 -5.78 -2.40
C LEU A 383 -2.67 -5.36 -2.38
N LYS A 384 -1.89 -5.78 -3.39
CA LYS A 384 -0.51 -5.32 -3.60
C LYS A 384 -0.45 -4.21 -4.66
N ARG A 385 -1.23 -4.37 -5.73
CA ARG A 385 -1.24 -3.44 -6.87
C ARG A 385 -2.63 -3.29 -7.48
N SER A 386 -2.92 -2.07 -7.93
CA SER A 386 -4.12 -1.69 -8.67
C SER A 386 -3.71 -0.98 -9.96
N TYR A 387 -4.62 -0.94 -10.93
CA TYR A 387 -4.35 -0.35 -12.24
C TYR A 387 -5.41 0.68 -12.61
N ALA A 388 -4.96 1.74 -13.26
CA ALA A 388 -5.79 2.70 -13.97
C ALA A 388 -5.18 2.94 -15.34
N SER A 389 -5.96 2.69 -16.40
CA SER A 389 -5.47 2.82 -17.78
C SER A 389 -6.50 3.52 -18.64
N GLY A 390 -6.08 4.49 -19.45
CA GLY A 390 -6.97 5.17 -20.39
C GLY A 390 -6.24 6.18 -21.28
N SER A 391 -6.99 6.78 -22.21
CA SER A 391 -6.45 7.90 -22.99
C SER A 391 -6.20 9.12 -22.09
N GLU A 392 -5.18 9.90 -22.41
CA GLU A 392 -4.84 11.12 -21.69
C GLU A 392 -6.03 12.09 -21.66
N GLU A 393 -6.75 12.22 -22.79
CA GLU A 393 -7.95 13.06 -22.92
C GLU A 393 -9.03 12.67 -21.90
N ALA A 394 -9.31 11.37 -21.75
CA ALA A 394 -10.30 10.89 -20.78
C ALA A 394 -9.84 11.05 -19.32
N ALA A 395 -8.54 11.17 -19.10
CA ALA A 395 -7.94 11.35 -17.78
C ALA A 395 -7.78 12.83 -17.39
N ARG A 396 -7.83 13.79 -18.32
CA ARG A 396 -7.69 15.21 -18.00
C ARG A 396 -8.81 15.68 -17.07
N VAL A 397 -8.43 16.46 -16.04
CA VAL A 397 -9.38 17.13 -15.17
C VAL A 397 -9.85 18.40 -15.87
N TYR A 398 -11.16 18.47 -16.13
CA TYR A 398 -11.83 19.68 -16.60
C TYR A 398 -12.48 20.41 -15.42
N ASP A 399 -12.64 21.72 -15.50
CA ASP A 399 -13.29 22.59 -14.48
C ASP A 399 -14.81 22.34 -14.31
N GLU A 400 -15.34 21.25 -14.86
CA GLU A 400 -16.79 20.98 -14.91
C GLU A 400 -17.36 20.44 -13.58
N SER A 401 -16.53 20.08 -12.61
CA SER A 401 -17.00 19.73 -11.25
C SER A 401 -16.03 20.16 -10.15
N ASP A 402 -16.50 21.04 -9.25
CA ASP A 402 -15.77 21.48 -8.05
C ASP A 402 -15.55 20.34 -7.03
N GLU A 403 -16.36 19.27 -7.08
CA GLU A 403 -16.26 18.14 -6.15
C GLU A 403 -15.39 16.99 -6.69
N ARG A 404 -14.37 16.64 -5.90
CA ARG A 404 -13.61 15.39 -6.10
C ARG A 404 -14.55 14.21 -5.85
N ARG A 405 -14.84 13.43 -6.90
CA ARG A 405 -15.62 12.20 -6.77
C ARG A 405 -14.82 11.18 -5.97
N ARG A 406 -15.25 10.90 -4.75
CA ARG A 406 -14.70 9.85 -3.89
C ARG A 406 -15.74 8.75 -3.76
N GLU A 407 -15.32 7.54 -4.12
CA GLU A 407 -16.12 6.35 -3.87
C GLU A 407 -16.06 6.00 -2.37
N ARG A 408 -17.19 5.60 -1.80
CA ARG A 408 -17.28 5.19 -0.39
C ARG A 408 -17.27 3.67 -0.29
N TYR A 409 -16.59 3.15 0.72
CA TYR A 409 -16.45 1.72 0.95
C TYR A 409 -16.88 1.34 2.36
N ASN A 410 -17.33 0.11 2.53
CA ASN A 410 -17.50 -0.51 3.84
C ASN A 410 -16.21 -1.23 4.20
N ASP A 411 -15.57 -0.87 5.30
CA ASP A 411 -14.41 -1.59 5.82
C ASP A 411 -14.61 -2.07 7.26
N VAL A 412 -13.84 -3.08 7.64
CA VAL A 412 -13.84 -3.66 8.98
C VAL A 412 -12.41 -3.96 9.42
N LEU A 413 -12.09 -3.64 10.67
CA LEU A 413 -10.84 -4.04 11.32
C LEU A 413 -11.10 -5.28 12.18
N CYS A 414 -10.49 -6.40 11.80
CA CYS A 414 -10.42 -7.60 12.60
C CYS A 414 -9.09 -7.62 13.36
N VAL A 415 -9.13 -7.85 14.68
CA VAL A 415 -7.94 -7.90 15.54
C VAL A 415 -7.86 -9.29 16.14
N ASP A 416 -6.79 -10.01 15.81
CA ASP A 416 -6.51 -11.32 16.38
C ASP A 416 -5.26 -11.27 17.27
N VAL A 417 -5.46 -11.42 18.58
CA VAL A 417 -4.38 -11.49 19.56
C VAL A 417 -4.04 -12.95 19.82
N ASP A 418 -2.78 -13.35 19.65
CA ASP A 418 -2.34 -14.70 20.00
C ASP A 418 -2.21 -14.84 21.53
N PRO A 419 -3.03 -15.68 22.18
CA PRO A 419 -2.95 -15.85 23.64
C PRO A 419 -1.61 -16.38 24.14
N GLN A 420 -0.82 -17.05 23.28
CA GLN A 420 0.51 -17.56 23.64
C GLN A 420 1.59 -16.47 23.70
N ARG A 421 1.30 -15.28 23.14
CA ARG A 421 2.24 -14.15 23.05
C ARG A 421 1.84 -12.98 23.96
N ILE A 422 1.09 -13.26 25.03
CA ILE A 422 0.80 -12.27 26.07
C ILE A 422 1.91 -12.34 27.12
N GLU A 423 2.65 -11.25 27.29
CA GLU A 423 3.85 -11.22 28.14
C GLU A 423 3.59 -10.64 29.53
N GLY A 424 2.57 -9.78 29.65
CA GLY A 424 2.23 -9.14 30.90
C GLY A 424 0.83 -8.55 30.86
N ALA A 425 0.12 -8.65 31.99
CA ALA A 425 -1.17 -8.04 32.20
C ALA A 425 -1.17 -7.34 33.55
N TRP A 426 -1.74 -6.13 33.57
CA TRP A 426 -1.92 -5.34 34.77
C TRP A 426 -3.37 -4.85 34.85
N THR A 427 -3.88 -4.74 36.07
CA THR A 427 -5.21 -4.18 36.33
C THR A 427 -5.18 -3.34 37.59
N LEU A 428 -6.02 -2.30 37.61
CA LEU A 428 -6.30 -1.56 38.83
C LEU A 428 -7.20 -2.40 39.75
N ALA A 429 -6.79 -2.56 41.01
CA ALA A 429 -7.55 -3.36 41.97
C ALA A 429 -8.95 -2.79 42.26
N ASP A 430 -9.12 -1.47 42.16
CA ASP A 430 -10.31 -0.72 42.53
C ASP A 430 -11.12 -0.19 41.33
N LYS A 431 -10.63 -0.40 40.10
CA LYS A 431 -11.27 0.11 38.87
C LYS A 431 -11.28 -0.96 37.80
N ALA A 432 -12.34 -1.00 36.99
CA ALA A 432 -12.42 -1.83 35.78
C ALA A 432 -11.53 -1.26 34.66
N PHE A 433 -10.23 -1.16 34.95
CA PHE A 433 -9.20 -0.71 34.04
C PHE A 433 -8.00 -1.65 34.14
N GLY A 434 -7.42 -1.94 33.00
CA GLY A 434 -6.25 -2.79 32.91
C GLY A 434 -5.62 -2.68 31.53
N ALA A 435 -4.40 -3.15 31.42
CA ALA A 435 -3.69 -3.22 30.16
C ALA A 435 -2.90 -4.51 30.12
N GLU A 436 -2.86 -5.14 28.97
CA GLU A 436 -1.95 -6.24 28.70
C GLU A 436 -1.14 -5.95 27.44
N PHE A 437 0.10 -6.43 27.43
CA PHE A 437 0.98 -6.39 26.27
C PHE A 437 0.91 -7.72 25.53
N ALA A 438 0.61 -7.64 24.24
CA ALA A 438 0.57 -8.77 23.33
C ALA A 438 1.67 -8.62 22.28
N GLY A 439 2.74 -9.41 22.41
CA GLY A 439 3.88 -9.43 21.48
C GLY A 439 3.58 -10.06 20.11
N GLY A 440 2.34 -10.48 19.86
CA GLY A 440 1.88 -10.93 18.55
C GLY A 440 0.40 -10.68 18.34
N THR A 441 0.09 -9.70 17.50
CA THR A 441 -1.28 -9.31 17.14
C THR A 441 -1.39 -9.14 15.63
N HIS A 442 -2.35 -9.85 15.03
CA HIS A 442 -2.69 -9.70 13.62
C HIS A 442 -3.82 -8.67 13.47
N PHE A 443 -3.50 -7.53 12.87
CA PHE A 443 -4.47 -6.53 12.47
C PHE A 443 -4.83 -6.74 11.01
N ARG A 444 -6.08 -7.11 10.73
CA ARG A 444 -6.58 -7.29 9.36
C ARG A 444 -7.66 -6.26 9.05
N THR A 445 -7.32 -5.29 8.20
CA THR A 445 -8.31 -4.35 7.67
C THR A 445 -8.84 -4.89 6.35
N ILE A 446 -10.17 -4.99 6.23
CA ILE A 446 -10.84 -5.60 5.08
C ILE A 446 -11.77 -4.57 4.45
N ASN A 447 -11.58 -4.25 3.18
CA ASN A 447 -12.52 -3.50 2.38
C ASN A 447 -13.55 -4.48 1.78
N LEU A 448 -14.78 -4.42 2.31
CA LEU A 448 -15.92 -5.26 1.97
C LEU A 448 -16.63 -4.83 0.68
N GLY A 449 -16.14 -3.78 0.02
CA GLY A 449 -16.65 -3.24 -1.24
C GLY A 449 -17.40 -1.92 -1.08
N PHE A 450 -18.18 -1.55 -2.09
CA PHE A 450 -18.89 -0.28 -2.22
C PHE A 450 -19.94 -0.08 -1.11
N ALA A 451 -19.94 1.08 -0.46
CA ALA A 451 -20.86 1.37 0.62
C ALA A 451 -22.31 1.59 0.15
N GLU A 452 -22.48 2.17 -1.04
CA GLU A 452 -23.79 2.60 -1.56
C GLU A 452 -24.47 1.53 -2.43
N ARG A 453 -23.82 0.39 -2.67
CA ARG A 453 -24.36 -0.69 -3.49
C ARG A 453 -24.97 -1.78 -2.62
N SER A 454 -25.96 -2.47 -3.16
CA SER A 454 -26.57 -3.62 -2.47
C SER A 454 -25.56 -4.77 -2.34
N GLY A 455 -25.38 -5.26 -1.11
CA GLY A 455 -24.51 -6.39 -0.79
C GLY A 455 -25.16 -7.33 0.21
N GLU A 456 -24.69 -8.58 0.25
CA GLU A 456 -25.18 -9.57 1.20
C GLU A 456 -24.84 -9.14 2.63
N LYS A 457 -25.80 -9.26 3.54
CA LYS A 457 -25.58 -8.91 4.96
C LYS A 457 -24.86 -10.07 5.65
N ARG A 458 -23.64 -9.84 6.12
CA ARG A 458 -22.81 -10.84 6.82
C ARG A 458 -22.35 -10.31 8.17
N SER A 459 -22.17 -11.21 9.13
CA SER A 459 -21.65 -10.86 10.46
C SER A 459 -20.15 -11.10 10.49
N ILE A 460 -19.37 -10.09 10.86
CA ILE A 460 -17.91 -10.15 10.96
C ILE A 460 -17.53 -9.37 12.23
N ALA A 461 -16.67 -9.96 13.09
CA ALA A 461 -16.20 -9.31 14.32
C ALA A 461 -17.33 -8.73 15.20
N GLY A 462 -18.44 -9.47 15.33
CA GLY A 462 -19.57 -9.12 16.18
C GLY A 462 -20.57 -8.14 15.56
N ASN A 463 -20.27 -7.59 14.39
CA ASN A 463 -21.08 -6.57 13.73
C ASN A 463 -21.64 -7.07 12.40
N ALA A 464 -22.81 -6.55 12.00
CA ALA A 464 -23.39 -6.85 10.70
C ALA A 464 -22.91 -5.83 9.65
N HIS A 465 -22.38 -6.34 8.55
CA HIS A 465 -21.86 -5.55 7.44
C HIS A 465 -22.52 -5.94 6.12
N HIS A 466 -22.63 -4.99 5.19
CA HIS A 466 -22.97 -5.28 3.81
C HIS A 466 -21.70 -5.57 3.02
N VAL A 467 -21.61 -6.79 2.48
CA VAL A 467 -20.48 -7.25 1.68
C VAL A 467 -20.88 -7.22 0.21
N THR A 468 -20.42 -6.20 -0.51
CA THR A 468 -20.64 -6.09 -1.96
C THR A 468 -19.49 -6.71 -2.74
N GLY A 469 -18.28 -6.67 -2.18
CA GLY A 469 -17.03 -7.05 -2.84
C GLY A 469 -16.77 -6.30 -4.16
N PHE A 470 -15.84 -6.85 -4.93
CA PHE A 470 -15.44 -6.42 -6.25
C PHE A 470 -15.51 -7.61 -7.21
N THR A 471 -16.27 -7.47 -8.30
CA THR A 471 -16.38 -8.51 -9.32
C THR A 471 -15.24 -8.40 -10.32
N VAL A 472 -14.21 -9.23 -10.17
CA VAL A 472 -12.99 -9.21 -10.98
C VAL A 472 -13.00 -10.31 -12.04
N CYS A 473 -12.50 -10.01 -13.24
CA CYS A 473 -12.26 -11.01 -14.27
C CYS A 473 -11.06 -11.87 -13.88
N ALA A 474 -11.23 -13.19 -13.77
CA ALA A 474 -10.21 -14.13 -13.31
C ALA A 474 -8.93 -14.20 -14.19
N PHE A 475 -8.93 -13.57 -15.36
CA PHE A 475 -7.80 -13.61 -16.31
C PHE A 475 -7.07 -12.29 -16.50
N CYS A 476 -7.70 -11.16 -16.16
CA CYS A 476 -7.11 -9.84 -16.40
C CYS A 476 -7.30 -8.84 -15.27
N GLY A 477 -8.02 -9.21 -14.20
CA GLY A 477 -8.21 -8.34 -13.05
C GLY A 477 -9.13 -7.14 -13.27
N ALA A 478 -9.69 -6.97 -14.47
CA ALA A 478 -10.68 -5.95 -14.77
C ALA A 478 -11.89 -6.07 -13.82
N VAL A 479 -12.33 -4.94 -13.27
CA VAL A 479 -13.44 -4.89 -12.32
C VAL A 479 -14.71 -4.51 -13.05
N ARG A 480 -15.63 -5.48 -13.18
CA ARG A 480 -16.89 -5.32 -13.93
C ARG A 480 -17.71 -4.15 -13.41
N ASP A 481 -17.78 -4.02 -12.09
CA ASP A 481 -18.53 -3.00 -11.35
C ASP A 481 -18.12 -1.55 -11.65
N VAL A 482 -16.94 -1.36 -12.23
CA VAL A 482 -16.39 -0.04 -12.60
C VAL A 482 -16.45 0.16 -14.11
N ARG A 483 -16.18 -0.90 -14.88
CA ARG A 483 -16.10 -0.84 -16.35
C ARG A 483 -17.46 -0.89 -17.02
N GLN A 484 -18.45 -1.55 -16.42
CA GLN A 484 -19.81 -1.62 -16.93
C GLN A 484 -20.56 -0.32 -16.62
N ARG A 485 -20.47 0.66 -17.52
CA ARG A 485 -21.14 1.97 -17.36
C ARG A 485 -22.63 1.90 -17.68
N THR A 486 -22.99 1.04 -18.63
CA THR A 486 -24.36 0.79 -19.10
C THR A 486 -24.57 -0.71 -19.30
N PRO A 487 -25.83 -1.21 -19.31
CA PRO A 487 -26.12 -2.59 -19.65
C PRO A 487 -25.55 -3.02 -21.01
N ASP A 488 -25.48 -2.07 -21.95
CA ASP A 488 -24.99 -2.27 -23.33
C ASP A 488 -23.50 -1.96 -23.50
N THR A 489 -22.72 -1.88 -22.41
CA THR A 489 -21.27 -1.67 -22.51
C THR A 489 -20.66 -2.81 -23.35
N PRO A 490 -19.91 -2.50 -24.43
CA PRO A 490 -19.30 -3.52 -25.27
C PRO A 490 -18.45 -4.48 -24.46
N PHE A 491 -18.56 -5.77 -24.79
CA PHE A 491 -17.86 -6.85 -24.11
C PHE A 491 -16.34 -6.59 -24.01
N GLU A 492 -15.73 -6.07 -25.07
CA GLU A 492 -14.30 -5.76 -25.14
C GLU A 492 -13.88 -4.72 -24.09
N ARG A 493 -14.77 -3.81 -23.68
CA ARG A 493 -14.50 -2.77 -22.68
C ARG A 493 -14.57 -3.29 -21.25
N LEU A 494 -15.26 -4.41 -21.01
CA LEU A 494 -15.33 -5.06 -19.69
C LEU A 494 -14.00 -5.72 -19.31
N HIS A 495 -13.09 -5.92 -20.26
CA HIS A 495 -11.83 -6.63 -20.08
C HIS A 495 -10.62 -5.78 -20.47
N GLN A 496 -9.45 -6.09 -19.90
CA GLN A 496 -8.19 -5.49 -20.35
C GLN A 496 -7.78 -5.99 -21.75
N GLY A 497 -6.94 -5.23 -22.46
CA GLY A 497 -6.48 -5.55 -23.81
C GLY A 497 -5.77 -6.90 -23.94
N TRP A 498 -5.08 -7.34 -22.89
CA TRP A 498 -4.39 -8.62 -22.83
C TRP A 498 -5.25 -9.79 -22.34
N CYS A 499 -6.55 -9.58 -22.10
CA CYS A 499 -7.42 -10.61 -21.55
C CYS A 499 -7.60 -11.78 -22.53
N THR A 500 -7.44 -13.01 -22.03
CA THR A 500 -7.62 -14.24 -22.84
C THR A 500 -9.07 -14.53 -23.19
N VAL A 501 -10.02 -13.90 -22.51
CA VAL A 501 -11.45 -13.98 -22.87
C VAL A 501 -11.71 -13.23 -24.17
N ARG A 502 -11.09 -12.05 -24.36
CA ARG A 502 -11.21 -11.27 -25.60
C ARG A 502 -10.70 -12.03 -26.83
N SER A 503 -9.73 -12.92 -26.66
CA SER A 503 -9.18 -13.70 -27.77
C SER A 503 -10.00 -14.95 -28.10
N GLY A 504 -11.04 -15.27 -27.32
CA GLY A 504 -11.86 -16.48 -27.43
C GLY A 504 -11.21 -17.72 -26.82
N LYS A 505 -10.03 -17.59 -26.17
CA LYS A 505 -9.31 -18.74 -25.59
C LYS A 505 -10.03 -19.30 -24.36
N ASN A 506 -10.60 -18.43 -23.54
CA ASN A 506 -11.33 -18.78 -22.32
C ASN A 506 -12.71 -18.13 -22.32
N THR A 507 -13.67 -18.73 -21.62
CA THR A 507 -14.97 -18.11 -21.35
C THR A 507 -14.87 -17.12 -20.19
N GLU A 508 -15.83 -16.18 -20.10
CA GLU A 508 -15.88 -15.24 -18.99
C GLU A 508 -15.98 -15.97 -17.65
N GLN A 509 -15.10 -15.59 -16.72
CA GLN A 509 -15.12 -16.04 -15.35
C GLN A 509 -14.96 -14.82 -14.45
N TRP A 510 -16.00 -14.54 -13.69
CA TRP A 510 -16.10 -13.41 -12.79
C TRP A 510 -16.02 -13.92 -11.36
N GLN A 511 -15.04 -13.45 -10.61
CA GLN A 511 -14.85 -13.78 -9.21
C GLN A 511 -15.19 -12.57 -8.35
N GLN A 512 -16.04 -12.75 -7.34
CA GLN A 512 -16.26 -11.73 -6.33
C GLN A 512 -15.17 -11.86 -5.27
N VAL A 513 -14.44 -10.77 -4.98
CA VAL A 513 -13.39 -10.71 -3.96
C VAL A 513 -13.60 -9.51 -3.03
N VAL A 514 -13.10 -9.61 -1.81
CA VAL A 514 -12.88 -8.46 -0.91
C VAL A 514 -11.39 -8.16 -0.82
N LEU A 515 -11.02 -6.90 -0.58
CA LEU A 515 -9.61 -6.53 -0.45
C LEU A 515 -9.22 -6.54 1.01
N TYR A 516 -8.00 -6.97 1.31
CA TYR A 516 -7.50 -6.83 2.67
C TYR A 516 -6.04 -6.38 2.71
N HIS A 517 -5.70 -5.81 3.85
CA HIS A 517 -4.36 -5.54 4.30
C HIS A 517 -4.20 -6.14 5.69
N GLU A 518 -3.04 -6.74 5.95
CA GLU A 518 -2.69 -7.33 7.22
C GLU A 518 -1.37 -6.76 7.73
N LEU A 519 -1.34 -6.45 9.02
CA LEU A 519 -0.17 -6.01 9.77
C LEU A 519 -0.03 -6.93 10.98
N ASN A 520 1.13 -7.58 11.12
CA ASN A 520 1.46 -8.35 12.32
C ASN A 520 2.43 -7.53 13.18
N THR A 521 2.02 -7.18 14.39
CA THR A 521 2.84 -6.35 15.28
C THR A 521 2.41 -6.55 16.73
N GLU A 522 3.16 -5.98 17.64
CA GLU A 522 2.87 -5.91 19.05
C GLU A 522 1.71 -4.94 19.31
N SER A 523 0.90 -5.23 20.33
CA SER A 523 -0.19 -4.36 20.72
C SER A 523 -0.39 -4.28 22.23
N VAL A 524 -1.05 -3.21 22.66
CA VAL A 524 -1.52 -3.07 24.04
C VAL A 524 -3.03 -3.15 24.02
N ARG A 525 -3.60 -4.17 24.70
CA ARG A 525 -5.04 -4.30 24.87
C ARG A 525 -5.43 -3.68 26.20
N MET A 526 -6.27 -2.64 26.15
CA MET A 526 -6.77 -1.95 27.34
C MET A 526 -8.18 -2.42 27.68
N LEU A 527 -8.38 -2.83 28.93
CA LEU A 527 -9.71 -3.02 29.51
C LEU A 527 -10.25 -1.63 29.89
N LEU A 528 -11.36 -1.24 29.28
CA LEU A 528 -12.05 0.02 29.58
C LEU A 528 -13.34 -0.26 30.35
N PRO A 529 -13.72 0.61 31.31
CA PRO A 529 -14.98 0.47 32.04
C PRO A 529 -16.18 0.62 31.10
N VAL A 530 -17.16 -0.28 31.24
CA VAL A 530 -18.35 -0.40 30.37
C VAL A 530 -19.13 0.91 30.23
N SER A 531 -19.09 1.78 31.25
CA SER A 531 -19.76 3.09 31.25
C SER A 531 -19.23 4.09 30.21
N MET A 532 -18.13 3.81 29.52
CA MET A 532 -17.60 4.66 28.45
C MET A 532 -18.06 4.28 27.03
N PHE A 533 -18.83 3.19 26.86
CA PHE A 533 -19.30 2.72 25.54
C PHE A 533 -20.72 3.18 25.18
N GLU A 534 -21.48 3.78 26.11
CA GLU A 534 -22.78 4.42 25.82
C GLU A 534 -22.60 5.91 25.45
N VAL A 535 -21.94 6.18 24.33
CA VAL A 535 -22.16 7.44 23.61
C VAL A 535 -22.35 7.05 22.15
N ALA A 536 -23.60 6.71 21.82
CA ALA A 536 -24.07 6.38 20.47
C ALA A 536 -24.37 7.65 19.68
#